data_AF-A0A258BM67-F1
#
_entry.id   AF-A0A258BM67-F1
#
_cell.length_a   1.000
_cell.length_b   1.000
_cell.length_c   1.000
_cell.angle_alpha   90.00
_cell.angle_beta   90.00
_cell.angle_gamma   90.00
#
_symmetry.space_group_name_H-M   'P 1'
#
loop_
_entity.id
_entity.type
_entity.pdbx_description
1 polymer ?
#
loop_
_entity_poly.entity_id
_entity_poly.type
_entity_poly.pdbx_seq_one_letter_code
_entity_poly.pdbx_strand_id
1 'polypeptide(L)'
;MREFAVRIASYLYPHAYLCSASAVDLAPTADGRLFLSGRRNQRTRLRTLEIVQTQAPPAPSLDRATIGDRLGEFTMRVSSPEQRFLEAFRLRSEQASALTEPMRRAIAERLIAGHGTADKAADVLWTLARANQWYREGESAERYLKGHRPEMPGVRNLAAFTLEVAWHGEIIGHLHHDGHEWRWQPGNSDGPVLVRDPVPGTLPPFIESLLPEGWLATVLNDADQRSALRHGRRYLSNITVAESAAALAALPADILAGRLPAFTEEGVFSGTYRGPGRGHLNETFEANLARLFADRTTPRLSGVQIKAPMFLDREGMLVPATDQPFTHILKPAGTSGFERMPVVEWLCLSLGRAAGFTVPAFALAPMPDDMPPALLVERFDIRQDEKDSRRFALEDFCSLLGLPAEDKYKGTIERAA
;
A
#
# COMPACT_ATOMS: atom_id res chain seq x y z
N MET A 1 0.00 30.86 17.95
CA MET A 1 -1.12 30.95 18.92
C MET A 1 -2.19 29.89 18.69
N ARG A 2 -2.70 29.68 17.45
CA ARG A 2 -3.68 28.60 17.19
C ARG A 2 -3.15 27.20 17.55
N GLU A 3 -1.88 26.94 17.27
CA GLU A 3 -1.17 25.71 17.65
C GLU A 3 -1.26 25.41 19.16
N PHE A 4 -1.11 26.41 20.03
CA PHE A 4 -1.17 26.24 21.49
C PHE A 4 -2.56 26.47 22.07
N ALA A 5 -3.60 26.61 21.24
CA ALA A 5 -4.91 27.08 21.68
C ALA A 5 -5.55 26.14 22.72
N VAL A 6 -5.44 24.84 22.51
CA VAL A 6 -5.99 23.83 23.43
C VAL A 6 -5.23 23.83 24.75
N ARG A 7 -3.90 24.00 24.72
CA ARG A 7 -3.09 24.14 25.94
C ARG A 7 -3.44 25.40 26.72
N ILE A 8 -3.57 26.54 26.04
CA ILE A 8 -4.00 27.82 26.64
C ILE A 8 -5.38 27.65 27.29
N ALA A 9 -6.32 27.00 26.59
CA ALA A 9 -7.64 26.72 27.12
C ALA A 9 -7.60 25.77 28.32
N SER A 10 -6.78 24.72 28.28
CA SER A 10 -6.61 23.79 29.40
C SER A 10 -6.10 24.50 30.67
N TYR A 11 -5.17 25.45 30.50
CA TYR A 11 -4.66 26.28 31.60
C TYR A 11 -5.71 27.26 32.14
N LEU A 12 -6.41 27.99 31.27
CA LEU A 12 -7.38 29.02 31.67
C LEU A 12 -8.69 28.44 32.20
N TYR A 13 -9.05 27.21 31.81
CA TYR A 13 -10.33 26.56 32.12
C TYR A 13 -10.13 25.15 32.68
N PRO A 14 -9.51 24.99 33.86
CA PRO A 14 -9.07 23.68 34.39
C PRO A 14 -10.22 22.70 34.68
N HIS A 15 -11.46 23.18 34.76
CA HIS A 15 -12.65 22.36 35.00
C HIS A 15 -13.52 22.16 33.77
N ALA A 16 -13.13 22.73 32.62
CA ALA A 16 -13.83 22.53 31.35
C ALA A 16 -13.33 21.28 30.61
N TYR A 17 -14.04 20.89 29.57
CA TYR A 17 -13.65 19.84 28.61
C TYR A 17 -13.88 20.35 27.19
N LEU A 18 -13.15 19.81 26.21
CA LEU A 18 -13.42 20.11 24.80
C LEU A 18 -14.75 19.49 24.40
N CYS A 19 -15.56 20.24 23.67
CA CYS A 19 -16.84 19.75 23.15
C CYS A 19 -17.00 20.09 21.67
N SER A 20 -18.06 19.60 21.04
CA SER A 20 -18.40 19.93 19.65
C SER A 20 -17.23 19.64 18.69
N ALA A 21 -17.07 20.43 17.62
CA ALA A 21 -16.04 20.29 16.60
C ALA A 21 -14.62 20.28 17.19
N SER A 22 -14.36 21.08 18.22
CA SER A 22 -13.05 21.10 18.88
C SER A 22 -12.69 19.80 19.60
N ALA A 23 -13.68 18.99 19.99
CA ALA A 23 -13.45 17.65 20.51
C ALA A 23 -13.22 16.60 19.42
N VAL A 24 -13.63 16.88 18.18
CA VAL A 24 -13.34 16.01 17.02
C VAL A 24 -11.94 16.30 16.50
N ASP A 25 -11.63 17.57 16.26
CA ASP A 25 -10.37 18.00 15.63
C ASP A 25 -9.22 18.10 16.64
N LEU A 26 -9.53 18.07 17.94
CA LEU A 26 -8.59 18.35 19.04
C LEU A 26 -7.85 19.70 18.84
N ALA A 27 -8.55 20.66 18.23
CA ALA A 27 -8.04 21.95 17.80
C ALA A 27 -9.17 23.00 17.71
N PRO A 28 -8.85 24.31 17.56
CA PRO A 28 -9.84 25.30 17.14
C PRO A 28 -10.37 25.00 15.74
N THR A 29 -11.61 25.38 15.46
CA THR A 29 -12.20 25.35 14.12
C THR A 29 -11.45 26.27 13.16
N ALA A 30 -11.66 26.09 11.84
CA ALA A 30 -10.95 26.85 10.80
C ALA A 30 -11.09 28.38 10.93
N ASP A 31 -12.24 28.86 11.40
CA ASP A 31 -12.51 30.28 11.67
C ASP A 31 -11.90 30.78 13.00
N GLY A 32 -11.27 29.90 13.79
CA GLY A 32 -10.52 30.23 14.99
C GLY A 32 -11.31 30.15 16.29
N ARG A 33 -12.47 29.50 16.30
CA ARG A 33 -13.23 29.26 17.54
C ARG A 33 -12.79 27.96 18.22
N LEU A 34 -12.66 27.97 19.54
CA LEU A 34 -12.39 26.78 20.33
C LEU A 34 -13.55 26.55 21.30
N PHE A 35 -14.21 25.41 21.18
CA PHE A 35 -15.41 25.11 21.95
C PHE A 35 -15.09 24.30 23.21
N LEU A 36 -15.50 24.86 24.34
CA LEU A 36 -15.41 24.22 25.65
C LEU A 36 -16.80 24.10 26.27
N SER A 37 -16.95 23.13 27.16
CA SER A 37 -18.10 23.06 28.05
C SER A 37 -17.65 22.97 29.51
N GLY A 38 -18.32 23.69 30.40
CA GLY A 38 -17.97 23.74 31.82
C GLY A 38 -19.01 24.46 32.67
N ARG A 39 -18.62 25.13 33.76
CA ARG A 39 -19.60 25.64 34.75
C ARG A 39 -20.37 26.89 34.34
N ARG A 40 -19.89 27.64 33.34
CA ARG A 40 -20.39 28.97 32.99
C ARG A 40 -20.49 29.14 31.49
N ASN A 41 -21.36 30.05 31.07
CA ASN A 41 -21.35 30.59 29.70
C ASN A 41 -20.42 31.80 29.68
N GLN A 42 -19.33 31.72 28.90
CA GLN A 42 -18.40 32.85 28.75
C GLN A 42 -17.64 32.77 27.43
N ARG A 43 -17.16 33.93 26.98
CA ARG A 43 -16.33 34.07 25.78
C ARG A 43 -15.04 34.79 26.11
N THR A 44 -13.95 34.36 25.50
CA THR A 44 -12.65 35.00 25.66
C THR A 44 -11.95 35.06 24.32
N ARG A 45 -11.63 36.29 23.88
CA ARG A 45 -10.97 36.53 22.60
C ARG A 45 -9.50 36.85 22.83
N LEU A 46 -8.62 36.07 22.19
CA LEU A 46 -7.17 36.20 22.25
C LEU A 46 -6.63 36.35 20.82
N ARG A 47 -6.60 37.59 20.32
CA ARG A 47 -6.29 37.93 18.92
C ARG A 47 -7.19 37.14 17.93
N THR A 48 -6.61 36.14 17.23
CA THR A 48 -7.27 35.31 16.20
C THR A 48 -7.91 34.02 16.73
N LEU A 49 -7.87 33.81 18.05
CA LEU A 49 -8.53 32.72 18.77
C LEU A 49 -9.72 33.27 19.57
N GLU A 50 -10.88 32.62 19.46
CA GLU A 50 -12.03 32.89 20.32
C GLU A 50 -12.42 31.60 21.06
N ILE A 51 -12.23 31.60 22.38
CA ILE A 51 -12.65 30.49 23.25
C ILE A 51 -14.11 30.72 23.64
N VAL A 52 -14.96 29.79 23.25
CA VAL A 52 -16.40 29.81 23.53
C VAL A 52 -16.71 28.69 24.52
N GLN A 53 -16.94 29.06 25.78
CA GLN A 53 -17.36 28.13 26.83
C GLN A 53 -18.88 28.19 27.00
N THR A 54 -19.54 27.05 26.92
CA THR A 54 -20.95 26.91 27.31
C THR A 54 -21.09 26.13 28.62
N GLN A 55 -22.26 26.26 29.23
CA GLN A 55 -22.61 25.49 30.41
C GLN A 55 -22.77 24.01 30.05
N ALA A 56 -22.05 23.15 30.78
CA ALA A 56 -22.13 21.70 30.67
C ALA A 56 -23.49 21.20 31.14
N PRO A 57 -23.99 20.11 30.55
CA PRO A 57 -25.23 19.51 31.02
C PRO A 57 -25.05 18.82 32.38
N PRO A 58 -26.14 18.36 33.01
CA PRO A 58 -26.08 17.76 34.35
C PRO A 58 -25.20 16.51 34.46
N ALA A 59 -25.14 15.67 33.42
CA ALA A 59 -24.46 14.38 33.41
C ALA A 59 -23.73 14.13 32.06
N PRO A 60 -22.67 14.91 31.76
CA PRO A 60 -21.98 14.77 30.48
C PRO A 60 -21.22 13.45 30.41
N SER A 61 -21.29 12.77 29.26
CA SER A 61 -20.41 11.63 28.97
C SER A 61 -19.09 12.12 28.39
N LEU A 62 -17.98 11.72 29.02
CA LEU A 62 -16.64 12.25 28.74
C LEU A 62 -15.63 11.13 28.49
N ASP A 63 -14.76 11.37 27.52
CA ASP A 63 -13.55 10.59 27.25
C ASP A 63 -12.29 11.39 27.59
N ARG A 64 -11.13 10.76 27.43
CA ARG A 64 -9.82 11.42 27.47
C ARG A 64 -9.19 11.41 26.10
N ALA A 65 -8.61 12.54 25.70
CA ALA A 65 -7.82 12.65 24.48
C ALA A 65 -6.41 13.13 24.83
N THR A 66 -5.42 12.67 24.05
CA THR A 66 -4.04 13.18 24.06
C THR A 66 -3.91 14.26 23.01
N ILE A 67 -3.40 15.43 23.41
CA ILE A 67 -3.20 16.59 22.55
C ILE A 67 -1.71 16.89 22.50
N GLY A 68 -1.17 17.02 21.28
CA GLY A 68 0.21 17.40 21.04
C GLY A 68 0.32 18.83 20.51
N ASP A 69 1.34 19.55 20.98
CA ASP A 69 1.82 20.79 20.37
C ASP A 69 3.36 20.87 20.51
N ARG A 70 3.99 21.97 20.04
CA ARG A 70 5.45 22.16 20.15
C ARG A 70 6.04 22.14 21.57
N LEU A 71 5.22 22.17 22.62
CA LEU A 71 5.66 22.06 24.02
C LEU A 71 5.46 20.64 24.59
N GLY A 72 5.05 19.68 23.76
CA GLY A 72 4.88 18.27 24.12
C GLY A 72 3.40 17.86 24.17
N GLU A 73 3.15 16.71 24.77
CA GLU A 73 1.80 16.14 24.87
C GLU A 73 1.17 16.37 26.23
N PHE A 74 -0.16 16.45 26.28
CA PHE A 74 -0.92 16.41 27.52
C PHE A 74 -2.29 15.79 27.28
N THR A 75 -2.90 15.26 28.34
CA THR A 75 -4.25 14.71 28.25
C THR A 75 -5.29 15.69 28.77
N MET A 76 -6.46 15.75 28.15
CA MET A 76 -7.60 16.45 28.73
C MET A 76 -8.91 15.69 28.50
N ARG A 77 -9.96 16.10 29.22
CA ARG A 77 -11.30 15.57 29.02
C ARG A 77 -11.93 16.16 27.75
N VAL A 78 -12.63 15.31 27.01
CA VAL A 78 -13.37 15.67 25.80
C VAL A 78 -14.77 15.02 25.87
N SER A 79 -15.77 15.54 25.16
CA SER A 79 -17.06 14.84 25.06
C SER A 79 -16.89 13.50 24.33
N SER A 80 -17.51 12.43 24.87
CA SER A 80 -17.51 11.11 24.23
C SER A 80 -18.21 11.16 22.86
N PRO A 81 -18.05 10.16 21.96
CA PRO A 81 -18.80 10.09 20.71
C PRO A 81 -20.32 10.30 20.89
N GLU A 82 -20.91 9.67 21.91
CA GLU A 82 -22.33 9.77 22.26
C GLU A 82 -22.72 11.21 22.65
N GLN A 83 -21.93 11.81 23.54
CA GLN A 83 -22.15 13.17 24.01
C GLN A 83 -22.01 14.18 22.86
N ARG A 84 -20.96 14.04 22.04
CA ARG A 84 -20.73 14.89 20.84
C ARG A 84 -21.87 14.80 19.85
N PHE A 85 -22.42 13.61 19.65
CA PHE A 85 -23.52 13.43 18.73
C PHE A 85 -24.78 14.16 19.21
N LEU A 86 -25.10 14.10 20.50
CA LEU A 86 -26.20 14.89 21.08
C LEU A 86 -25.93 16.40 21.02
N GLU A 87 -24.68 16.83 21.25
CA GLU A 87 -24.26 18.24 21.12
C GLU A 87 -24.56 18.81 19.72
N ALA A 88 -24.52 17.96 18.69
CA ALA A 88 -24.77 18.34 17.29
C ALA A 88 -26.22 18.78 17.00
N PHE A 89 -27.17 18.43 17.87
CA PHE A 89 -28.59 18.73 17.69
C PHE A 89 -29.11 19.80 18.66
N ARG A 90 -28.21 20.45 19.41
CA ARG A 90 -28.58 21.54 20.33
C ARG A 90 -29.19 22.72 19.55
N LEU A 91 -30.42 23.09 19.90
CA LEU A 91 -31.15 24.16 19.23
C LEU A 91 -30.45 25.52 19.42
N ARG A 92 -30.33 26.29 18.33
CA ARG A 92 -29.75 27.65 18.32
C ARG A 92 -28.38 27.73 19.00
N SER A 93 -27.57 26.69 18.84
CA SER A 93 -26.25 26.57 19.46
C SER A 93 -25.14 26.72 18.41
N GLU A 94 -24.21 27.64 18.65
CA GLU A 94 -23.01 27.73 17.80
C GLU A 94 -22.16 26.46 17.85
N GLN A 95 -22.19 25.74 18.98
CA GLN A 95 -21.54 24.44 19.11
C GLN A 95 -22.22 23.38 18.24
N ALA A 96 -23.53 23.42 18.08
CA ALA A 96 -24.21 22.53 17.14
C ALA A 96 -23.86 22.90 15.69
N SER A 97 -23.87 24.19 15.36
CA SER A 97 -23.54 24.67 14.02
C SER A 97 -22.08 24.42 13.61
N ALA A 98 -21.16 24.36 14.58
CA ALA A 98 -19.75 24.03 14.33
C ALA A 98 -19.53 22.57 13.93
N LEU A 99 -20.40 21.65 14.36
CA LEU A 99 -20.38 20.26 13.92
C LEU A 99 -20.98 20.19 12.51
N THR A 100 -20.11 20.15 11.51
CA THR A 100 -20.52 20.09 10.11
C THR A 100 -21.23 18.77 9.80
N GLU A 101 -21.96 18.71 8.69
CA GLU A 101 -22.65 17.48 8.27
C GLU A 101 -21.71 16.28 8.10
N PRO A 102 -20.51 16.41 7.47
CA PRO A 102 -19.53 15.32 7.44
C PRO A 102 -19.10 14.83 8.83
N MET A 103 -18.87 15.75 9.78
CA MET A 103 -18.50 15.38 11.15
C MET A 103 -19.63 14.65 11.87
N ARG A 104 -20.87 15.14 11.75
CA ARG A 104 -22.05 14.47 12.31
C ARG A 104 -22.21 13.06 11.75
N ARG A 105 -22.02 12.91 10.44
CA ARG A 105 -22.09 11.61 9.76
C ARG A 105 -21.03 10.64 10.24
N ALA A 106 -19.76 11.05 10.32
CA ALA A 106 -18.68 10.20 10.79
C ALA A 106 -18.89 9.74 12.25
N ILE A 107 -19.44 10.61 13.10
CA ILE A 107 -19.82 10.23 14.47
C ILE A 107 -20.96 9.21 14.45
N ALA A 108 -21.98 9.41 13.62
CA ALA A 108 -23.10 8.45 13.47
C ALA A 108 -22.60 7.07 13.02
N GLU A 109 -21.75 7.01 12.00
CA GLU A 109 -21.17 5.76 11.48
C GLU A 109 -20.37 5.03 12.55
N ARG A 110 -19.53 5.76 13.30
CA ARG A 110 -18.77 5.20 14.42
C ARG A 110 -19.68 4.65 15.53
N LEU A 111 -20.76 5.35 15.85
CA LEU A 111 -21.73 4.90 16.86
C LEU A 111 -22.47 3.64 16.39
N ILE A 112 -22.91 3.59 15.13
CA ILE A 112 -23.57 2.41 14.56
C ILE A 112 -22.61 1.22 14.53
N ALA A 113 -21.36 1.44 14.10
CA ALA A 113 -20.35 0.38 14.08
C ALA A 113 -20.01 -0.13 15.49
N GLY A 114 -19.90 0.77 16.47
CA GLY A 114 -19.58 0.41 17.86
C GLY A 114 -20.71 -0.31 18.60
N HIS A 115 -21.97 0.06 18.34
CA HIS A 115 -23.15 -0.52 19.00
C HIS A 115 -23.84 -1.61 18.15
N GLY A 116 -23.37 -1.84 16.93
CA GLY A 116 -23.80 -2.86 15.98
C GLY A 116 -25.00 -2.48 15.11
N THR A 117 -25.96 -1.69 15.61
CA THR A 117 -27.11 -1.21 14.84
C THR A 117 -27.48 0.22 15.18
N ALA A 118 -28.20 0.90 14.27
CA ALA A 118 -28.73 2.24 14.50
C ALA A 118 -29.70 2.29 15.69
N ASP A 119 -30.53 1.25 15.88
CA ASP A 119 -31.45 1.16 17.02
C ASP A 119 -30.69 1.06 18.35
N LYS A 120 -29.67 0.19 18.44
CA LYS A 120 -28.85 0.06 19.65
C LYS A 120 -28.07 1.33 19.97
N ALA A 121 -27.52 2.00 18.95
CA ALA A 121 -26.89 3.29 19.12
C ALA A 121 -27.90 4.34 19.64
N ALA A 122 -29.12 4.36 19.10
CA ALA A 122 -30.17 5.28 19.55
C ALA A 122 -30.58 5.02 21.02
N ASP A 123 -30.67 3.77 21.46
CA ASP A 123 -30.98 3.42 22.85
C ASP A 123 -29.94 3.97 23.85
N VAL A 124 -28.65 3.84 23.49
CA VAL A 124 -27.54 4.39 24.27
C VAL A 124 -27.63 5.92 24.34
N LEU A 125 -27.88 6.58 23.20
CA LEU A 125 -28.06 8.02 23.16
C LEU A 125 -29.27 8.49 23.96
N TRP A 126 -30.38 7.75 23.96
CA TRP A 126 -31.56 8.07 24.75
C TRP A 126 -31.30 7.98 26.24
N THR A 127 -30.50 7.02 26.68
CA THR A 127 -30.07 6.91 28.07
C THR A 127 -29.30 8.16 28.50
N LEU A 128 -28.34 8.59 27.68
CA LEU A 128 -27.55 9.80 27.92
C LEU A 128 -28.40 11.09 27.82
N ALA A 129 -29.31 11.16 26.84
CA ALA A 129 -30.19 12.30 26.65
C ALA A 129 -31.12 12.51 27.85
N ARG A 130 -31.69 11.43 28.42
CA ARG A 130 -32.51 11.50 29.63
C ARG A 130 -31.71 12.00 30.83
N ALA A 131 -30.50 11.48 31.04
CA ALA A 131 -29.63 11.93 32.12
C ALA A 131 -29.29 13.43 32.02
N ASN A 132 -29.23 13.96 30.80
CA ASN A 132 -28.95 15.37 30.53
C ASN A 132 -30.20 16.25 30.33
N GLN A 133 -31.40 15.69 30.41
CA GLN A 133 -32.67 16.37 30.10
C GLN A 133 -32.75 16.94 28.65
N TRP A 134 -32.09 16.26 27.71
CA TRP A 134 -31.94 16.64 26.30
C TRP A 134 -32.87 15.84 25.38
N TYR A 135 -34.17 15.84 25.68
CA TYR A 135 -35.14 14.98 24.99
C TYR A 135 -35.29 15.29 23.50
N ARG A 136 -35.22 16.57 23.10
CA ARG A 136 -35.34 17.00 21.70
C ARG A 136 -34.11 16.65 20.87
N GLU A 137 -32.94 16.73 21.50
CA GLU A 137 -31.67 16.31 20.93
C GLU A 137 -31.64 14.79 20.77
N GLY A 138 -32.13 14.04 21.76
CA GLY A 138 -32.31 12.58 21.68
C GLY A 138 -33.21 12.16 20.51
N GLU A 139 -34.38 12.80 20.37
CA GLU A 139 -35.30 12.55 19.25
C GLU A 139 -34.66 12.89 17.88
N SER A 140 -33.93 14.01 17.81
CA SER A 140 -33.27 14.43 16.57
C SER A 140 -32.11 13.51 16.19
N ALA A 141 -31.34 13.06 17.18
CA ALA A 141 -30.25 12.12 17.02
C ALA A 141 -30.76 10.74 16.59
N GLU A 142 -31.83 10.24 17.20
CA GLU A 142 -32.50 9.00 16.78
C GLU A 142 -33.02 9.10 15.35
N ARG A 143 -33.73 10.18 15.01
CA ARG A 143 -34.22 10.41 13.65
C ARG A 143 -33.07 10.45 12.64
N TYR A 144 -31.94 11.07 13.01
CA TYR A 144 -30.75 11.09 12.17
C TYR A 144 -30.15 9.69 12.00
N LEU A 145 -29.99 8.90 13.07
CA LEU A 145 -29.46 7.54 13.00
C LEU A 145 -30.35 6.58 12.20
N LYS A 146 -31.67 6.66 12.39
CA LYS A 146 -32.63 5.82 11.66
C LYS A 146 -32.78 6.23 10.19
N GLY A 147 -32.61 7.53 9.91
CA GLY A 147 -32.56 8.07 8.55
C GLY A 147 -31.16 7.99 7.92
N HIS A 148 -30.15 7.56 8.67
CA HIS A 148 -28.77 7.50 8.20
C HIS A 148 -28.69 6.42 7.12
N ARG A 149 -28.53 6.87 5.89
CA ARG A 149 -28.03 6.03 4.81
C ARG A 149 -26.50 6.17 4.84
N PRO A 150 -25.74 5.06 4.86
CA PRO A 150 -24.32 5.14 4.58
C PRO A 150 -24.15 5.92 3.29
N GLU A 151 -23.14 6.78 3.22
CA GLU A 151 -22.90 7.54 2.00
C GLU A 151 -22.83 6.54 0.83
N MET A 152 -23.68 6.73 -0.18
CA MET A 152 -23.23 6.43 -1.53
C MET A 152 -21.97 7.29 -1.67
N PRO A 153 -20.79 6.69 -1.86
CA PRO A 153 -19.55 7.44 -1.80
C PRO A 153 -19.71 8.66 -2.71
N GLY A 154 -19.52 9.87 -2.16
CA GLY A 154 -19.56 11.09 -2.96
C GLY A 154 -18.71 10.88 -4.22
N VAL A 155 -19.07 11.49 -5.35
CA VAL A 155 -18.47 11.21 -6.69
C VAL A 155 -16.98 10.95 -6.54
N ARG A 156 -16.62 9.66 -6.47
CA ARG A 156 -15.23 9.28 -6.28
C ARG A 156 -14.53 9.72 -7.54
N ASN A 157 -13.31 10.23 -7.39
CA ASN A 157 -12.43 10.28 -8.53
C ASN A 157 -12.42 8.87 -9.14
N LEU A 158 -12.94 8.70 -10.35
CA LEU A 158 -13.03 7.38 -10.97
C LEU A 158 -11.64 6.81 -11.28
N ALA A 159 -10.60 7.64 -11.20
CA ALA A 159 -9.21 7.21 -11.22
C ALA A 159 -8.68 6.72 -9.86
N ALA A 160 -9.47 6.78 -8.79
CA ALA A 160 -9.13 6.20 -7.50
C ALA A 160 -9.39 4.69 -7.51
N PHE A 161 -8.44 3.93 -6.98
CA PHE A 161 -8.53 2.47 -6.89
C PHE A 161 -7.74 1.95 -5.69
N THR A 162 -7.88 0.66 -5.42
CA THR A 162 -7.17 -0.04 -4.35
C THR A 162 -6.67 -1.37 -4.89
N LEU A 163 -5.45 -1.72 -4.51
CA LEU A 163 -4.82 -2.99 -4.82
C LEU A 163 -4.49 -3.72 -3.53
N GLU A 164 -4.79 -5.01 -3.50
CA GLU A 164 -4.28 -5.97 -2.53
C GLU A 164 -2.82 -6.27 -2.87
N VAL A 165 -1.95 -6.26 -1.87
CA VAL A 165 -0.55 -6.65 -2.00
C VAL A 165 -0.31 -7.87 -1.14
N ALA A 166 0.18 -8.95 -1.74
CA ALA A 166 0.54 -10.17 -1.05
C ALA A 166 2.03 -10.51 -1.23
N TRP A 167 2.58 -11.17 -0.21
CA TRP A 167 3.94 -11.70 -0.20
C TRP A 167 3.87 -13.19 0.09
N HIS A 168 4.39 -14.01 -0.82
CA HIS A 168 4.26 -15.48 -0.76
C HIS A 168 2.80 -15.97 -0.59
N GLY A 169 1.83 -15.23 -1.14
CA GLY A 169 0.40 -15.56 -1.10
C GLY A 169 -0.36 -15.05 0.13
N GLU A 170 0.33 -14.50 1.14
CA GLU A 170 -0.30 -13.85 2.28
C GLU A 170 -0.46 -12.35 2.04
N ILE A 171 -1.67 -11.81 2.25
CA ILE A 171 -1.94 -10.38 2.06
C ILE A 171 -1.25 -9.60 3.18
N ILE A 172 -0.30 -8.75 2.81
CA ILE A 172 0.53 -7.93 3.72
C ILE A 172 0.03 -6.49 3.83
N GLY A 173 -0.90 -6.07 2.97
CA GLY A 173 -1.52 -4.76 3.06
C GLY A 173 -2.23 -4.35 1.78
N HIS A 174 -2.73 -3.13 1.81
CA HIS A 174 -3.51 -2.51 0.74
C HIS A 174 -2.80 -1.26 0.26
N LEU A 175 -2.73 -1.11 -1.06
CA LEU A 175 -2.19 0.06 -1.71
C LEU A 175 -3.33 0.85 -2.33
N HIS A 176 -3.58 2.04 -1.80
CA HIS A 176 -4.63 2.93 -2.28
C HIS A 176 -4.03 4.03 -3.14
N HIS A 177 -4.70 4.36 -4.24
CA HIS A 177 -4.41 5.56 -5.03
C HIS A 177 -5.69 6.38 -5.16
N ASP A 178 -5.66 7.68 -4.83
CA ASP A 178 -6.85 8.54 -4.87
C ASP A 178 -6.99 9.37 -6.18
N GLY A 179 -6.05 9.15 -7.10
CA GLY A 179 -5.92 9.90 -8.34
C GLY A 179 -4.81 10.95 -8.31
N HIS A 180 -4.20 11.17 -7.15
CA HIS A 180 -3.06 12.06 -6.96
C HIS A 180 -1.91 11.38 -6.18
N GLU A 181 -2.22 10.71 -5.07
CA GLU A 181 -1.23 10.15 -4.15
C GLU A 181 -1.43 8.66 -3.89
N TRP A 182 -0.32 8.00 -3.55
CA TRP A 182 -0.32 6.64 -3.01
C TRP A 182 -0.43 6.65 -1.48
N ARG A 183 -1.20 5.70 -0.93
CA ARG A 183 -1.26 5.43 0.52
C ARG A 183 -1.12 3.93 0.76
N TRP A 184 -0.13 3.58 1.57
CA TRP A 184 0.08 2.22 2.06
C TRP A 184 -0.69 2.01 3.37
N GLN A 185 -1.53 0.98 3.40
CA GLN A 185 -2.20 0.51 4.60
C GLN A 185 -1.70 -0.90 4.93
N PRO A 186 -0.86 -1.08 5.95
CA PRO A 186 -0.38 -2.41 6.33
C PRO A 186 -1.54 -3.31 6.79
N GLY A 187 -1.43 -4.59 6.47
CA GLY A 187 -2.34 -5.64 6.92
C GLY A 187 -1.99 -6.18 8.30
N ASN A 188 -2.68 -7.24 8.71
CA ASN A 188 -2.45 -7.92 10.00
C ASN A 188 -1.35 -8.99 9.94
N SER A 189 -0.87 -9.34 8.75
CA SER A 189 0.19 -10.34 8.56
C SER A 189 1.56 -9.65 8.59
N ASP A 190 2.57 -10.39 9.04
CA ASP A 190 3.94 -9.92 9.02
C ASP A 190 4.42 -9.83 7.56
N GLY A 191 4.67 -8.60 7.11
CA GLY A 191 5.28 -8.32 5.81
C GLY A 191 6.80 -8.54 5.82
N PRO A 192 7.46 -8.30 4.68
CA PRO A 192 8.91 -8.25 4.66
C PRO A 192 9.41 -7.13 5.58
N VAL A 193 10.51 -7.38 6.29
CA VAL A 193 11.17 -6.33 7.08
C VAL A 193 11.80 -5.35 6.09
N LEU A 194 11.17 -4.19 5.93
CA LEU A 194 11.65 -3.13 5.06
C LEU A 194 12.80 -2.40 5.74
N VAL A 195 13.86 -2.11 4.99
CA VAL A 195 14.96 -1.29 5.53
C VAL A 195 14.52 0.16 5.72
N ARG A 196 13.53 0.62 4.94
CA ARG A 196 13.00 1.98 4.98
C ARG A 196 11.49 2.01 5.08
N ASP A 197 10.98 2.88 5.94
CA ASP A 197 9.55 3.12 6.08
C ASP A 197 8.97 3.76 4.80
N PRO A 198 7.74 3.38 4.40
CA PRO A 198 7.04 4.03 3.30
C PRO A 198 6.85 5.53 3.57
N VAL A 199 7.19 6.36 2.58
CA VAL A 199 6.94 7.80 2.64
C VAL A 199 5.48 8.08 2.28
N PRO A 200 4.73 8.84 3.09
CA PRO A 200 3.35 9.20 2.75
C PRO A 200 3.25 9.91 1.41
N GLY A 201 2.28 9.50 0.58
CA GLY A 201 2.01 10.11 -0.73
C GLY A 201 2.74 9.44 -1.90
N THR A 202 3.78 8.65 -1.64
CA THR A 202 4.55 7.93 -2.68
C THR A 202 4.30 6.43 -2.62
N LEU A 203 4.67 5.74 -3.70
CA LEU A 203 4.67 4.29 -3.72
C LEU A 203 5.71 3.78 -2.70
N PRO A 204 5.45 2.68 -1.97
CA PRO A 204 6.47 2.09 -1.11
C PRO A 204 7.72 1.69 -1.91
N PRO A 205 8.94 2.00 -1.43
CA PRO A 205 10.17 1.75 -2.19
C PRO A 205 10.39 0.30 -2.63
N PHE A 206 9.94 -0.66 -1.83
CA PHE A 206 10.04 -2.10 -2.14
C PHE A 206 9.06 -2.56 -3.24
N ILE A 207 8.02 -1.77 -3.54
CA ILE A 207 7.12 -2.01 -4.69
C ILE A 207 7.65 -1.25 -5.90
N GLU A 208 8.17 -0.04 -5.71
CA GLU A 208 8.69 0.79 -6.78
C GLU A 208 9.85 0.13 -7.53
N SER A 209 10.80 -0.52 -6.85
CA SER A 209 11.92 -1.23 -7.49
C SER A 209 11.52 -2.46 -8.31
N LEU A 210 10.30 -2.97 -8.10
CA LEU A 210 9.78 -4.11 -8.84
C LEU A 210 9.19 -3.69 -10.20
N LEU A 211 8.95 -2.40 -10.40
CA LEU A 211 8.33 -1.91 -11.62
C LEU A 211 9.25 -2.10 -12.84
N PRO A 212 8.67 -2.46 -14.01
CA PRO A 212 9.43 -2.55 -15.26
C PRO A 212 10.18 -1.25 -15.61
N GLU A 213 11.35 -1.42 -16.24
CA GLU A 213 12.13 -0.33 -16.82
C GLU A 213 12.49 -0.64 -18.28
N GLY A 214 13.04 0.36 -18.98
CA GLY A 214 13.65 0.18 -20.29
C GLY A 214 12.72 -0.46 -21.32
N TRP A 215 13.18 -1.53 -21.98
CA TRP A 215 12.43 -2.20 -23.05
C TRP A 215 11.04 -2.67 -22.60
N LEU A 216 10.94 -3.27 -21.41
CA LEU A 216 9.67 -3.83 -20.96
C LEU A 216 8.63 -2.72 -20.67
N ALA A 217 9.07 -1.60 -20.08
CA ALA A 217 8.21 -0.45 -19.87
C ALA A 217 7.66 0.11 -21.20
N THR A 218 8.51 0.20 -22.23
CA THR A 218 8.11 0.62 -23.58
C THR A 218 7.11 -0.35 -24.21
N VAL A 219 7.33 -1.66 -24.06
CA VAL A 219 6.46 -2.71 -24.63
C VAL A 219 5.08 -2.72 -23.98
N LEU A 220 5.03 -2.61 -22.64
CA LEU A 220 3.78 -2.55 -21.91
C LEU A 220 3.01 -1.25 -22.17
N ASN A 221 3.70 -0.22 -22.67
CA ASN A 221 3.15 1.11 -22.94
C ASN A 221 2.41 1.69 -21.73
N ASP A 222 2.96 1.43 -20.54
CA ASP A 222 2.43 1.93 -19.29
C ASP A 222 2.76 3.43 -19.15
N ALA A 223 1.72 4.26 -19.06
CA ALA A 223 1.90 5.71 -18.97
C ALA A 223 2.49 6.16 -17.63
N ASP A 224 2.25 5.41 -16.56
CA ASP A 224 2.69 5.70 -15.20
C ASP A 224 2.68 4.43 -14.31
N GLN A 225 3.12 4.60 -13.06
CA GLN A 225 3.15 3.53 -12.05
C GLN A 225 1.76 2.90 -11.79
N ARG A 226 0.67 3.64 -11.99
CA ARG A 226 -0.71 3.14 -11.78
C ARG A 226 -1.08 2.15 -12.86
N SER A 227 -0.77 2.48 -14.12
CA SER A 227 -0.97 1.58 -15.26
C SER A 227 -0.17 0.29 -15.06
N ALA A 228 1.10 0.40 -14.69
CA ALA A 228 2.00 -0.75 -14.48
C ALA A 228 1.50 -1.72 -13.40
N LEU A 229 1.05 -1.21 -12.26
CA LEU A 229 0.52 -2.03 -11.15
C LEU A 229 -0.88 -2.59 -11.42
N ARG A 230 -1.64 -1.99 -12.34
CA ARG A 230 -2.92 -2.55 -12.79
C ARG A 230 -2.72 -3.62 -13.86
N HIS A 231 -1.74 -3.48 -14.76
CA HIS A 231 -1.50 -4.46 -15.80
C HIS A 231 -0.68 -5.66 -15.33
N GLY A 232 0.32 -5.49 -14.45
CA GLY A 232 1.08 -6.58 -13.86
C GLY A 232 0.44 -7.14 -12.60
N ARG A 233 0.56 -8.45 -12.36
CA ARG A 233 0.10 -9.08 -11.10
C ARG A 233 1.20 -9.76 -10.29
N ARG A 234 2.32 -10.11 -10.92
CA ARG A 234 3.38 -10.95 -10.35
C ARG A 234 4.72 -10.27 -10.54
N TYR A 235 5.53 -10.22 -9.49
CA TYR A 235 6.81 -9.53 -9.45
C TYR A 235 7.88 -10.42 -8.78
N LEU A 236 9.14 -9.97 -8.78
CA LEU A 236 10.19 -10.60 -7.99
C LEU A 236 9.86 -10.60 -6.48
N SER A 237 10.63 -11.33 -5.68
CA SER A 237 10.40 -11.53 -4.24
C SER A 237 9.08 -12.22 -3.89
N ASN A 238 8.42 -12.85 -4.88
CA ASN A 238 7.10 -13.48 -4.72
C ASN A 238 6.04 -12.46 -4.23
N ILE A 239 6.18 -11.21 -4.68
CA ILE A 239 5.21 -10.14 -4.47
C ILE A 239 4.16 -10.23 -5.56
N THR A 240 2.89 -10.20 -5.16
CA THR A 240 1.75 -10.17 -6.07
C THR A 240 0.82 -9.01 -5.73
N VAL A 241 0.25 -8.41 -6.77
CA VAL A 241 -0.60 -7.21 -6.68
C VAL A 241 -1.84 -7.40 -7.54
N ALA A 242 -3.04 -7.18 -6.98
CA ALA A 242 -4.28 -7.26 -7.77
C ALA A 242 -5.42 -6.47 -7.12
N GLU A 243 -6.50 -6.27 -7.86
CA GLU A 243 -7.70 -5.56 -7.39
C GLU A 243 -8.53 -6.36 -6.37
N SER A 244 -8.22 -7.64 -6.14
CA SER A 244 -8.91 -8.46 -5.14
C SER A 244 -8.09 -9.66 -4.64
N ALA A 245 -8.37 -10.08 -3.40
CA ALA A 245 -7.78 -11.26 -2.78
C ALA A 245 -8.04 -12.55 -3.59
N ALA A 246 -9.23 -12.68 -4.19
CA ALA A 246 -9.57 -13.83 -5.03
C ALA A 246 -8.70 -13.90 -6.29
N ALA A 247 -8.39 -12.75 -6.90
CA ALA A 247 -7.49 -12.69 -8.04
C ALA A 247 -6.05 -13.09 -7.66
N LEU A 248 -5.60 -12.75 -6.44
CA LEU A 248 -4.29 -13.18 -5.93
C LEU A 248 -4.25 -14.68 -5.63
N ALA A 249 -5.29 -15.23 -5.00
CA ALA A 249 -5.38 -16.64 -4.66
C ALA A 249 -5.42 -17.57 -5.88
N ALA A 250 -5.78 -17.06 -7.06
CA ALA A 250 -5.77 -17.81 -8.32
C ALA A 250 -4.38 -17.87 -8.98
N LEU A 251 -3.39 -17.11 -8.51
CA LEU A 251 -2.05 -17.08 -9.09
C LEU A 251 -1.22 -18.26 -8.58
N PRO A 252 -0.34 -18.85 -9.42
CA PRO A 252 0.58 -19.88 -8.96
C PRO A 252 1.59 -19.29 -7.97
N ALA A 253 1.90 -20.05 -6.92
CA ALA A 253 2.96 -19.70 -6.00
C ALA A 253 4.33 -19.95 -6.67
N ASP A 254 5.21 -18.96 -6.63
CA ASP A 254 6.58 -19.14 -7.13
C ASP A 254 7.38 -19.98 -6.15
N ILE A 255 7.51 -21.28 -6.46
CA ILE A 255 8.31 -22.27 -5.75
C ILE A 255 9.06 -23.06 -6.83
N LEU A 256 10.35 -23.35 -6.60
CA LEU A 256 11.13 -24.17 -7.53
C LEU A 256 10.48 -25.56 -7.69
N ALA A 257 10.38 -26.02 -8.94
CA ALA A 257 9.93 -27.38 -9.27
C ALA A 257 11.12 -28.22 -9.75
N GLY A 258 11.68 -27.87 -10.91
CA GLY A 258 12.97 -28.37 -11.38
C GLY A 258 14.13 -27.50 -10.88
N ARG A 259 15.24 -28.12 -10.48
CA ARG A 259 16.48 -27.42 -10.14
C ARG A 259 17.39 -27.36 -11.36
N LEU A 260 17.86 -26.17 -11.73
CA LEU A 260 18.70 -25.99 -12.91
C LEU A 260 19.96 -26.87 -12.93
N PRO A 261 20.67 -27.09 -11.81
CA PRO A 261 21.84 -27.99 -11.79
C PRO A 261 21.54 -29.43 -12.23
N ALA A 262 20.29 -29.91 -12.07
CA ALA A 262 19.91 -31.25 -12.51
C ALA A 262 19.78 -31.38 -14.04
N PHE A 263 19.68 -30.25 -14.74
CA PHE A 263 19.52 -30.15 -16.19
C PHE A 263 20.65 -29.31 -16.80
N THR A 264 21.85 -29.38 -16.23
CA THR A 264 23.02 -28.64 -16.72
C THR A 264 24.19 -29.60 -16.90
N GLU A 265 24.70 -29.66 -18.12
CA GLU A 265 25.87 -30.45 -18.49
C GLU A 265 26.93 -29.51 -19.08
N GLU A 266 28.13 -29.51 -18.51
CA GLU A 266 29.24 -28.63 -18.94
C GLU A 266 28.87 -27.13 -19.06
N GLY A 267 27.92 -26.68 -18.23
CA GLY A 267 27.45 -25.29 -18.21
C GLY A 267 26.37 -24.96 -19.26
N VAL A 268 25.90 -25.96 -20.00
CA VAL A 268 24.82 -25.87 -20.98
C VAL A 268 23.56 -26.56 -20.44
N PHE A 269 22.40 -25.94 -20.66
CA PHE A 269 21.12 -26.52 -20.29
C PHE A 269 20.81 -27.74 -21.17
N SER A 270 20.61 -28.91 -20.55
CA SER A 270 20.34 -30.19 -21.22
C SER A 270 18.85 -30.56 -21.28
N GLY A 271 17.98 -29.73 -20.71
CA GLY A 271 16.52 -29.91 -20.80
C GLY A 271 15.93 -29.45 -22.14
N THR A 272 14.59 -29.40 -22.20
CA THR A 272 13.86 -29.02 -23.43
C THR A 272 13.30 -27.61 -23.33
N TYR A 273 13.77 -26.71 -24.18
CA TYR A 273 13.21 -25.36 -24.32
C TYR A 273 11.89 -25.37 -25.11
N ARG A 274 10.82 -24.82 -24.53
CA ARG A 274 9.51 -24.60 -25.15
C ARG A 274 9.00 -23.18 -24.87
N GLY A 275 9.86 -22.20 -25.11
CA GLY A 275 9.51 -20.78 -25.08
C GLY A 275 9.44 -20.15 -26.47
N PRO A 276 9.32 -18.81 -26.53
CA PRO A 276 9.28 -18.09 -27.81
C PRO A 276 10.59 -18.27 -28.59
N GLY A 277 10.46 -18.42 -29.91
CA GLY A 277 11.53 -18.26 -30.89
C GLY A 277 11.32 -17.01 -31.74
N ARG A 278 12.00 -16.91 -32.88
CA ARG A 278 11.64 -15.94 -33.94
C ARG A 278 10.38 -16.42 -34.69
N GLY A 279 10.18 -17.74 -34.77
CA GLY A 279 9.08 -18.32 -35.54
C GLY A 279 9.30 -18.23 -37.05
N HIS A 280 8.35 -18.75 -37.82
CA HIS A 280 8.48 -18.88 -39.29
C HIS A 280 7.97 -17.68 -40.10
N LEU A 281 7.31 -16.69 -39.48
CA LEU A 281 6.56 -15.62 -40.15
C LEU A 281 7.26 -14.24 -40.14
N ASN A 282 8.58 -14.17 -40.28
CA ASN A 282 9.38 -12.93 -40.20
C ASN A 282 9.15 -12.10 -38.91
N GLU A 283 8.64 -12.72 -37.86
CA GLU A 283 8.42 -12.06 -36.56
C GLU A 283 9.75 -11.99 -35.80
N THR A 284 9.97 -10.89 -35.08
CA THR A 284 11.15 -10.80 -34.22
C THR A 284 10.88 -11.52 -32.90
N PHE A 285 11.92 -12.09 -32.30
CA PHE A 285 11.83 -12.66 -30.96
C PHE A 285 11.27 -11.64 -29.94
N GLU A 286 11.65 -10.37 -30.07
CA GLU A 286 11.14 -9.28 -29.23
C GLU A 286 9.62 -9.11 -29.35
N ALA A 287 9.07 -9.19 -30.56
CA ALA A 287 7.63 -9.10 -30.80
C ALA A 287 6.87 -10.29 -30.18
N ASN A 288 7.43 -11.50 -30.27
CA ASN A 288 6.85 -12.69 -29.64
C ASN A 288 6.87 -12.59 -28.12
N LEU A 289 7.97 -12.08 -27.56
CA LEU A 289 8.08 -11.85 -26.13
C LEU A 289 7.12 -10.75 -25.65
N ALA A 290 6.94 -9.68 -26.43
CA ALA A 290 5.98 -8.62 -26.13
C ALA A 290 4.54 -9.15 -26.00
N ARG A 291 4.14 -10.12 -26.84
CA ARG A 291 2.83 -10.78 -26.73
C ARG A 291 2.66 -11.55 -25.42
N LEU A 292 3.72 -12.19 -24.93
CA LEU A 292 3.68 -12.87 -23.63
C LEU A 292 3.43 -11.88 -22.49
N PHE A 293 4.07 -10.70 -22.55
CA PHE A 293 3.90 -9.65 -21.55
C PHE A 293 2.54 -8.93 -21.64
N ALA A 294 1.81 -9.05 -22.74
CA ALA A 294 0.43 -8.58 -22.83
C ALA A 294 -0.50 -9.30 -21.83
N ASP A 295 -0.17 -10.53 -21.44
CA ASP A 295 -0.85 -11.22 -20.36
C ASP A 295 -0.48 -10.61 -19.00
N ARG A 296 -1.49 -10.36 -18.16
CA ARG A 296 -1.37 -9.79 -16.82
C ARG A 296 -0.78 -10.79 -15.81
N THR A 297 -0.88 -12.10 -16.08
CA THR A 297 -0.32 -13.16 -15.22
C THR A 297 1.15 -13.43 -15.51
N THR A 298 1.68 -12.98 -16.65
CA THR A 298 3.12 -13.03 -16.94
C THR A 298 3.89 -12.17 -15.93
N PRO A 299 4.87 -12.72 -15.19
CA PRO A 299 5.64 -11.97 -14.21
C PRO A 299 6.36 -10.76 -14.79
N ARG A 300 6.38 -9.64 -14.06
CA ARG A 300 7.05 -8.40 -14.43
C ARG A 300 8.44 -8.34 -13.79
N LEU A 301 9.39 -7.74 -14.50
CA LEU A 301 10.80 -7.70 -14.15
C LEU A 301 11.36 -6.29 -14.40
N SER A 302 12.06 -5.70 -13.43
CA SER A 302 12.73 -4.39 -13.55
C SER A 302 13.99 -4.45 -14.41
N GLY A 303 14.63 -3.34 -14.75
CA GLY A 303 15.88 -3.30 -15.54
C GLY A 303 15.72 -3.29 -17.06
N VAL A 304 16.79 -2.86 -17.75
CA VAL A 304 16.74 -2.44 -19.17
C VAL A 304 16.86 -3.60 -20.16
N GLN A 305 17.56 -4.67 -19.80
CA GLN A 305 17.79 -5.81 -20.69
C GLN A 305 16.52 -6.64 -20.85
N ILE A 306 16.26 -7.09 -22.08
CA ILE A 306 15.20 -8.03 -22.42
C ILE A 306 15.37 -9.31 -21.60
N LYS A 307 14.27 -9.80 -21.02
CA LYS A 307 14.23 -11.04 -20.25
C LYS A 307 12.85 -11.66 -20.29
N ALA A 308 12.81 -12.99 -20.21
CA ALA A 308 11.59 -13.76 -20.17
C ALA A 308 11.47 -14.50 -18.83
N PRO A 309 10.32 -14.42 -18.15
CA PRO A 309 10.06 -15.24 -16.98
C PRO A 309 9.75 -16.67 -17.40
N MET A 310 10.45 -17.64 -16.84
CA MET A 310 10.36 -19.05 -17.20
C MET A 310 10.05 -19.95 -16.01
N PHE A 311 9.41 -21.08 -16.32
CA PHE A 311 9.15 -22.19 -15.42
C PHE A 311 9.95 -23.40 -15.90
N LEU A 312 10.71 -24.02 -14.99
CA LEU A 312 11.36 -25.32 -15.21
C LEU A 312 10.65 -26.37 -14.36
N ASP A 313 10.07 -27.37 -15.01
CA ASP A 313 9.42 -28.49 -14.32
C ASP A 313 10.41 -29.59 -13.89
N ARG A 314 9.89 -30.65 -13.28
CA ARG A 314 10.70 -31.76 -12.74
C ARG A 314 11.24 -32.69 -13.84
N GLU A 315 10.70 -32.58 -15.04
CA GLU A 315 11.05 -33.37 -16.21
C GLU A 315 12.05 -32.63 -17.13
N GLY A 316 12.40 -31.39 -16.80
CA GLY A 316 13.39 -30.58 -17.53
C GLY A 316 12.79 -29.77 -18.67
N MET A 317 11.47 -29.57 -18.70
CA MET A 317 10.82 -28.70 -19.68
C MET A 317 10.86 -27.24 -19.21
N LEU A 318 11.40 -26.36 -20.04
CA LEU A 318 11.47 -24.93 -19.78
C LEU A 318 10.41 -24.19 -20.61
N VAL A 319 9.41 -23.61 -19.95
CA VAL A 319 8.26 -22.91 -20.59
C VAL A 319 8.10 -21.48 -20.04
N PRO A 320 7.41 -20.56 -20.75
CA PRO A 320 7.07 -19.26 -20.21
C PRO A 320 6.23 -19.37 -18.93
N ALA A 321 6.52 -18.53 -17.95
CA ALA A 321 5.88 -18.58 -16.62
C ALA A 321 4.56 -17.79 -16.53
N THR A 322 3.77 -17.69 -17.60
CA THR A 322 2.50 -16.93 -17.61
C THR A 322 1.53 -17.47 -16.56
N ASP A 323 1.13 -18.75 -16.68
CA ASP A 323 0.26 -19.42 -15.71
C ASP A 323 0.99 -20.50 -14.90
N GLN A 324 2.32 -20.48 -14.96
CA GLN A 324 3.20 -21.42 -14.26
C GLN A 324 4.02 -20.67 -13.19
N PRO A 325 4.52 -21.38 -12.17
CA PRO A 325 5.46 -20.81 -11.19
C PRO A 325 6.66 -20.16 -11.88
N PHE A 326 6.98 -18.93 -11.51
CA PHE A 326 8.11 -18.21 -12.08
C PHE A 326 9.38 -18.60 -11.34
N THR A 327 10.17 -19.48 -11.92
CA THR A 327 11.30 -20.13 -11.25
C THR A 327 12.65 -19.73 -11.82
N HIS A 328 12.69 -19.32 -13.09
CA HIS A 328 13.92 -19.03 -13.80
C HIS A 328 13.80 -17.79 -14.67
N ILE A 329 14.87 -17.02 -14.79
CA ILE A 329 14.95 -15.85 -15.67
C ILE A 329 15.77 -16.24 -16.89
N LEU A 330 15.17 -16.14 -18.08
CA LEU A 330 15.88 -16.30 -19.35
C LEU A 330 16.29 -14.92 -19.86
N LYS A 331 17.59 -14.73 -20.09
CA LYS A 331 18.19 -13.52 -20.64
C LYS A 331 18.66 -13.81 -22.07
N PRO A 332 17.84 -13.50 -23.08
CA PRO A 332 18.19 -13.70 -24.48
C PRO A 332 19.34 -12.78 -24.91
N ALA A 333 19.92 -13.09 -26.06
CA ALA A 333 20.87 -12.21 -26.72
C ALA A 333 20.27 -10.84 -27.00
N GLY A 334 21.06 -9.78 -26.74
CA GLY A 334 20.67 -8.42 -27.09
C GLY A 334 20.79 -8.16 -28.58
N THR A 335 20.22 -7.05 -29.02
CA THR A 335 20.39 -6.51 -30.38
C THR A 335 21.52 -5.49 -30.42
N SER A 336 21.85 -5.00 -31.62
CA SER A 336 22.77 -3.87 -31.82
C SER A 336 24.19 -4.08 -31.29
N GLY A 337 24.79 -5.26 -31.53
CA GLY A 337 26.17 -5.57 -31.12
C GLY A 337 26.30 -6.25 -29.76
N PHE A 338 25.17 -6.54 -29.10
CA PHE A 338 25.13 -7.25 -27.81
C PHE A 338 24.71 -8.72 -27.94
N GLU A 339 24.91 -9.34 -29.11
CA GLU A 339 24.48 -10.71 -29.39
C GLU A 339 25.19 -11.75 -28.52
N ARG A 340 26.40 -11.43 -28.04
CA ARG A 340 27.21 -12.29 -27.15
C ARG A 340 27.00 -12.01 -25.66
N MET A 341 26.12 -11.08 -25.29
CA MET A 341 25.92 -10.68 -23.90
C MET A 341 25.61 -11.87 -22.96
N PRO A 342 24.76 -12.85 -23.34
CA PRO A 342 24.51 -14.02 -22.49
C PRO A 342 25.77 -14.84 -22.18
N VAL A 343 26.65 -15.02 -23.16
CA VAL A 343 27.92 -15.75 -23.00
C VAL A 343 28.89 -14.97 -22.12
N VAL A 344 28.95 -13.65 -22.29
CA VAL A 344 29.76 -12.77 -21.44
C VAL A 344 29.29 -12.86 -19.98
N GLU A 345 27.98 -12.77 -19.75
CA GLU A 345 27.43 -12.87 -18.40
C GLU A 345 27.65 -14.26 -17.79
N TRP A 346 27.51 -15.34 -18.58
CA TRP A 346 27.86 -16.70 -18.15
C TRP A 346 29.34 -16.83 -17.74
N LEU A 347 30.27 -16.23 -18.50
CA LEU A 347 31.69 -16.22 -18.17
C LEU A 347 31.94 -15.48 -16.86
N CYS A 348 31.33 -14.31 -16.66
CA CYS A 348 31.45 -13.54 -15.44
C CYS A 348 30.93 -14.30 -14.22
N LEU A 349 29.76 -14.94 -14.33
CA LEU A 349 29.21 -15.76 -13.24
C LEU A 349 30.08 -17.00 -12.97
N SER A 350 30.63 -17.63 -14.00
CA SER A 350 31.56 -18.76 -13.87
C SER A 350 32.85 -18.36 -13.17
N LEU A 351 33.43 -17.21 -13.53
CA LEU A 351 34.60 -16.66 -12.86
C LEU A 351 34.28 -16.31 -11.40
N GLY A 352 33.13 -15.68 -11.15
CA GLY A 352 32.66 -15.37 -9.80
C GLY A 352 32.56 -16.62 -8.93
N ARG A 353 31.93 -17.69 -9.45
CA ARG A 353 31.85 -18.99 -8.77
C ARG A 353 33.23 -19.58 -8.50
N ALA A 354 34.11 -19.58 -9.50
CA ALA A 354 35.47 -20.12 -9.36
C ALA A 354 36.32 -19.33 -8.35
N ALA A 355 36.07 -18.03 -8.23
CA ALA A 355 36.68 -17.15 -7.23
C ALA A 355 36.07 -17.29 -5.83
N GLY A 356 35.03 -18.11 -5.65
CA GLY A 356 34.39 -18.37 -4.35
C GLY A 356 33.21 -17.46 -4.00
N PHE A 357 32.73 -16.62 -4.93
CA PHE A 357 31.52 -15.82 -4.70
C PHE A 357 30.26 -16.68 -4.74
N THR A 358 29.28 -16.33 -3.90
CA THR A 358 27.94 -16.89 -4.00
C THR A 358 27.24 -16.32 -5.23
N VAL A 359 26.88 -17.21 -6.15
CA VAL A 359 26.17 -16.89 -7.39
C VAL A 359 24.98 -17.83 -7.56
N PRO A 360 23.91 -17.42 -8.28
CA PRO A 360 22.80 -18.33 -8.57
C PRO A 360 23.25 -19.56 -9.39
N ALA A 361 22.38 -20.56 -9.48
CA ALA A 361 22.54 -21.58 -10.53
C ALA A 361 22.26 -20.92 -11.88
N PHE A 362 23.07 -21.25 -12.89
CA PHE A 362 22.98 -20.66 -14.22
C PHE A 362 23.50 -21.65 -15.28
N ALA A 363 22.99 -21.53 -16.50
CA ALA A 363 23.42 -22.30 -17.66
C ALA A 363 23.18 -21.51 -18.95
N LEU A 364 23.92 -21.82 -20.01
CA LEU A 364 23.57 -21.35 -21.36
C LEU A 364 22.46 -22.25 -21.92
N ALA A 365 21.35 -21.64 -22.32
CA ALA A 365 20.25 -22.32 -22.97
C ALA A 365 20.38 -22.24 -24.49
N PRO A 366 20.45 -23.38 -25.20
CA PRO A 366 20.29 -23.40 -26.65
C PRO A 366 18.94 -22.81 -27.03
N MET A 367 18.93 -21.90 -28.01
CA MET A 367 17.72 -21.25 -28.48
C MET A 367 17.35 -21.79 -29.88
N PRO A 368 16.05 -21.85 -30.23
CA PRO A 368 15.59 -22.28 -31.55
C PRO A 368 15.95 -21.26 -32.64
N ASP A 369 15.64 -21.58 -33.90
CA ASP A 369 15.75 -20.67 -35.05
C ASP A 369 17.16 -20.08 -35.27
N ASP A 370 18.21 -20.88 -35.00
CA ASP A 370 19.62 -20.48 -35.05
C ASP A 370 19.93 -19.22 -34.23
N MET A 371 19.10 -18.92 -33.24
CA MET A 371 19.32 -17.79 -32.35
C MET A 371 20.56 -18.03 -31.48
N PRO A 372 21.30 -16.95 -31.13
CA PRO A 372 22.36 -17.07 -30.14
C PRO A 372 21.81 -17.61 -28.81
N PRO A 373 22.63 -18.34 -28.03
CA PRO A 373 22.20 -18.89 -26.76
C PRO A 373 21.74 -17.80 -25.80
N ALA A 374 20.77 -18.13 -24.96
CA ALA A 374 20.33 -17.29 -23.86
C ALA A 374 21.01 -17.72 -22.55
N LEU A 375 21.07 -16.83 -21.57
CA LEU A 375 21.51 -17.17 -20.23
C LEU A 375 20.28 -17.49 -19.39
N LEU A 376 20.22 -18.70 -18.83
CA LEU A 376 19.19 -19.13 -17.91
C LEU A 376 19.70 -19.03 -16.48
N VAL A 377 18.94 -18.37 -15.60
CA VAL A 377 19.30 -18.17 -14.19
C VAL A 377 18.18 -18.69 -13.29
N GLU A 378 18.50 -19.59 -12.35
CA GLU A 378 17.58 -20.05 -11.30
C GLU A 378 17.35 -18.91 -10.30
N ARG A 379 16.07 -18.61 -9.99
CA ARG A 379 15.73 -17.62 -8.97
C ARG A 379 16.14 -18.11 -7.59
N PHE A 380 16.80 -17.24 -6.85
CA PHE A 380 17.25 -17.51 -5.48
C PHE A 380 16.37 -16.85 -4.41
N ASP A 381 15.46 -15.96 -4.82
CA ASP A 381 14.56 -15.18 -3.97
C ASP A 381 13.24 -15.90 -3.65
N ILE A 382 13.13 -17.18 -4.03
CA ILE A 382 11.93 -17.99 -3.85
C ILE A 382 12.26 -19.30 -3.12
N ARG A 383 11.20 -19.94 -2.63
CA ARG A 383 11.28 -21.22 -1.92
C ARG A 383 11.74 -22.34 -2.84
N GLN A 384 12.56 -23.23 -2.31
CA GLN A 384 13.09 -24.37 -3.07
C GLN A 384 12.11 -25.52 -3.21
N ASP A 385 11.18 -25.66 -2.26
CA ASP A 385 10.07 -26.60 -2.29
C ASP A 385 8.98 -26.12 -1.31
N GLU A 386 7.90 -26.89 -1.15
CA GLU A 386 6.78 -26.54 -0.26
C GLU A 386 7.13 -26.57 1.23
N LYS A 387 8.19 -27.30 1.63
CA LYS A 387 8.65 -27.42 3.01
C LYS A 387 9.63 -26.31 3.39
N ASP A 388 10.24 -25.65 2.41
CA ASP A 388 11.07 -24.47 2.62
C ASP A 388 10.23 -23.32 3.18
N SER A 389 10.56 -22.85 4.38
CA SER A 389 9.85 -21.74 5.03
C SER A 389 10.50 -20.39 4.79
N ARG A 390 11.63 -20.34 4.07
CA ARG A 390 12.36 -19.08 3.83
C ARG A 390 11.58 -18.19 2.87
N ARG A 391 11.45 -16.92 3.23
CA ARG A 391 10.81 -15.87 2.43
C ARG A 391 11.81 -14.75 2.25
N PHE A 392 12.07 -14.35 1.01
CA PHE A 392 13.03 -13.30 0.69
C PHE A 392 12.31 -12.12 0.07
N ALA A 393 12.69 -10.92 0.51
CA ALA A 393 12.36 -9.68 -0.17
C ALA A 393 13.66 -9.01 -0.60
N LEU A 394 13.75 -8.69 -1.88
CA LEU A 394 14.88 -8.00 -2.48
C LEU A 394 14.55 -6.52 -2.58
N GLU A 395 15.41 -5.69 -1.98
CA GLU A 395 15.45 -4.24 -2.20
C GLU A 395 16.74 -3.91 -2.94
N ASP A 396 16.67 -2.99 -3.91
CA ASP A 396 17.86 -2.46 -4.56
C ASP A 396 18.34 -1.17 -3.86
N PHE A 397 19.52 -0.68 -4.23
CA PHE A 397 20.07 0.53 -3.62
C PHE A 397 19.22 1.78 -3.89
N CYS A 398 18.43 1.82 -4.97
CA CYS A 398 17.49 2.92 -5.20
C CYS A 398 16.37 2.90 -4.16
N SER A 399 15.76 1.73 -3.89
CA SER A 399 14.76 1.57 -2.83
C SER A 399 15.32 2.01 -1.47
N LEU A 400 16.53 1.55 -1.12
CA LEU A 400 17.18 1.88 0.16
C LEU A 400 17.41 3.40 0.27
N LEU A 401 17.92 4.02 -0.80
CA LEU A 401 18.23 5.45 -0.83
C LEU A 401 17.00 6.34 -1.07
N GLY A 402 15.84 5.77 -1.39
CA GLY A 402 14.63 6.52 -1.75
C GLY A 402 14.85 7.34 -3.02
N LEU A 403 15.56 6.76 -3.99
CA LEU A 403 15.83 7.35 -5.29
C LEU A 403 14.93 6.69 -6.33
N PRO A 404 14.41 7.46 -7.31
CA PRO A 404 13.71 6.86 -8.43
C PRO A 404 14.68 6.03 -9.31
N ALA A 405 14.17 5.06 -10.05
CA ALA A 405 14.98 4.16 -10.87
C ALA A 405 15.86 4.89 -11.92
N GLU A 406 15.40 6.04 -12.42
CA GLU A 406 16.15 6.93 -13.32
C GLU A 406 17.43 7.50 -12.71
N ASP A 407 17.50 7.54 -11.37
CA ASP A 407 18.63 8.05 -10.62
C ASP A 407 19.60 6.95 -10.16
N LYS A 408 19.46 5.71 -10.64
CA LYS A 408 20.31 4.58 -10.24
C LYS A 408 21.81 4.74 -10.52
N TYR A 409 22.17 5.66 -11.41
CA TYR A 409 23.57 6.02 -11.69
C TYR A 409 24.02 7.31 -10.98
N LYS A 410 23.13 7.96 -10.22
CA LYS A 410 23.42 9.18 -9.45
C LYS A 410 23.77 8.83 -8.02
N GLY A 411 25.06 8.66 -7.76
CA GLY A 411 25.58 8.45 -6.41
C GLY A 411 26.74 7.47 -6.39
N THR A 412 27.15 7.12 -5.19
CA THR A 412 28.24 6.17 -4.95
C THR A 412 27.77 5.13 -3.94
N ILE A 413 28.44 3.97 -3.89
CA ILE A 413 28.05 2.86 -3.01
C ILE A 413 28.11 3.24 -1.52
N GLU A 414 29.00 4.16 -1.17
CA GLU A 414 29.20 4.69 0.19
C GLU A 414 27.96 5.42 0.73
N ARG A 415 27.08 5.88 -0.16
CA ARG A 415 25.84 6.57 0.23
C ARG A 415 24.83 5.62 0.88
N ALA A 416 24.98 4.31 0.66
CA ALA A 416 24.14 3.25 1.22
C ALA A 416 24.75 2.56 2.45
N ALA A 417 25.96 2.96 2.88
CA ALA A 417 26.71 2.34 3.97
C ALA A 417 26.40 2.93 5.36
#